data_AF-A0A2R6C0A3-F1
#
_entry.id   AF-A0A2R6C0A3-F1
#
_cell.length_a   1.000
_cell.length_b   1.000
_cell.length_c   1.000
_cell.angle_alpha   90.00
_cell.angle_beta   90.00
_cell.angle_gamma   90.00
#
_symmetry.space_group_name_H-M   'P 1'
#
loop_
_entity.id
_entity.type
_entity.pdbx_description
1 polymer ?
#
loop_
_entity_poly.entity_id
_entity_poly.type
_entity_poly.pdbx_seq_one_letter_code
_entity_poly.pdbx_strand_id
1 'polypeptide(L)'
;MSRTQIPVRVFTNPSFAEVAEAISSAASKGRAMVILGSCEVRVRGKTNAQLGSGERIVILKEDGSVLVHQVWGNKPVYHEPPGALVYATADAKSVTLFAERRLVDEIMEVVFSTVYMLAELRFKDEPTSEFVGIDDLRAELLSKNEETNKE
;
A
#
# COMPACT_ATOMS: atom_id res chain seq x y z
N MET A 1 25.98 -18.26 -11.47
CA MET A 1 26.34 -16.99 -10.82
C MET A 1 25.05 -16.21 -10.58
N SER A 2 24.55 -16.18 -9.35
CA SER A 2 23.38 -15.40 -8.98
C SER A 2 23.73 -13.91 -9.11
N ARG A 3 23.10 -13.19 -10.04
CA ARG A 3 23.18 -11.72 -10.06
C ARG A 3 22.65 -11.24 -8.72
N THR A 4 23.48 -10.58 -7.92
CA THR A 4 23.05 -9.91 -6.68
C THR A 4 21.88 -8.99 -7.03
N GLN A 5 20.66 -9.37 -6.64
CA GLN A 5 19.50 -8.53 -6.88
C GLN A 5 19.62 -7.29 -5.99
N ILE A 6 19.52 -6.12 -6.61
CA ILE A 6 19.45 -4.86 -5.86
C ILE A 6 18.10 -4.87 -5.11
N PRO A 7 18.09 -4.81 -3.77
CA PRO A 7 16.87 -4.98 -2.98
C PRO A 7 15.93 -3.77 -3.08
N VAL A 8 16.48 -2.59 -3.35
CA VAL A 8 15.73 -1.34 -3.49
C VAL A 8 16.17 -0.61 -4.74
N ARG A 9 15.22 -0.28 -5.61
CA ARG A 9 15.46 0.59 -6.76
C ARG A 9 14.65 1.88 -6.60
N VAL A 10 15.34 3.01 -6.56
CA VAL A 10 14.73 4.34 -6.36
C VAL A 10 14.69 5.10 -7.69
N PHE A 11 13.58 5.78 -7.94
CA PHE A 11 13.41 6.73 -9.04
C PHE A 11 13.07 8.10 -8.43
N THR A 12 13.75 9.14 -8.89
CA THR A 12 13.57 10.52 -8.40
C THR A 12 13.08 11.41 -9.53
N ASN A 13 12.03 12.19 -9.28
CA ASN A 13 11.35 12.99 -10.29
C ASN A 13 11.06 12.23 -11.62
N PRO A 14 10.50 11.01 -11.57
CA PRO A 14 10.21 10.23 -12.76
C PRO A 14 9.08 10.85 -13.59
N SER A 15 9.10 10.61 -14.90
CA SER A 15 7.97 10.91 -15.77
C SER A 15 6.77 10.02 -15.44
N PHE A 16 5.55 10.49 -15.78
CA PHE A 16 4.34 9.70 -15.55
C PHE A 16 4.37 8.33 -16.23
N ALA A 17 4.97 8.23 -17.41
CA ALA A 17 5.13 6.96 -18.13
C ALA A 17 6.04 5.99 -17.36
N GLU A 18 7.19 6.47 -16.84
CA GLU A 18 8.09 5.66 -16.02
C GLU A 18 7.42 5.20 -14.72
N VAL A 19 6.61 6.06 -14.09
CA VAL A 19 5.82 5.70 -12.91
C VAL A 19 4.83 4.59 -13.24
N ALA A 20 4.06 4.74 -14.32
CA ALA A 20 3.05 3.76 -14.70
C ALA A 20 3.67 2.39 -15.02
N GLU A 21 4.80 2.38 -15.73
CA GLU A 21 5.57 1.17 -16.02
C GLU A 21 6.09 0.55 -14.73
N ALA A 22 6.70 1.35 -13.84
CA ALA A 22 7.25 0.85 -12.59
C ALA A 22 6.19 0.22 -11.69
N ILE A 23 5.03 0.88 -11.53
CA ILE A 23 3.90 0.36 -10.74
C ILE A 23 3.37 -0.95 -11.33
N SER A 24 3.05 -0.97 -12.63
CA SER A 24 2.49 -2.16 -13.28
C SER A 24 3.47 -3.33 -13.29
N SER A 25 4.77 -3.04 -13.47
CA SER A 25 5.85 -4.03 -13.42
C SER A 25 6.12 -4.53 -11.99
N ALA A 26 5.90 -3.71 -10.96
CA ALA A 26 6.00 -4.15 -9.57
C ALA A 26 4.81 -5.03 -9.18
N ALA A 27 3.59 -4.56 -9.45
CA ALA A 27 2.36 -5.30 -9.15
C ALA A 27 2.34 -6.69 -9.82
N SER A 28 2.63 -6.77 -11.12
CA SER A 28 2.67 -8.05 -11.86
C SER A 28 3.73 -9.03 -11.37
N LYS A 29 4.78 -8.55 -10.68
CA LYS A 29 5.85 -9.37 -10.12
C LYS A 29 5.72 -9.58 -8.61
N GLY A 30 4.60 -9.15 -8.00
CA GLY A 30 4.39 -9.24 -6.56
C GLY A 30 5.46 -8.49 -5.76
N ARG A 31 5.77 -7.25 -6.14
CA ARG A 31 6.78 -6.41 -5.46
C ARG A 31 6.13 -5.25 -4.76
N ALA A 32 6.60 -4.94 -3.56
CA ALA A 32 6.15 -3.79 -2.81
C ALA A 32 6.73 -2.48 -3.36
N MET A 33 6.04 -1.36 -3.13
CA MET A 33 6.50 -0.03 -3.48
C MET A 33 6.12 1.00 -2.43
N VAL A 34 6.94 2.04 -2.33
CA VAL A 34 6.58 3.30 -1.67
C VAL A 34 6.63 4.41 -2.70
N ILE A 35 5.56 5.19 -2.80
CA ILE A 35 5.38 6.28 -3.78
C ILE A 35 5.06 7.55 -3.00
N LEU A 36 5.84 8.60 -3.24
CA LEU A 36 5.68 9.91 -2.61
C LEU A 36 5.30 10.92 -3.68
N GLY A 37 4.17 11.59 -3.51
CA GLY A 37 3.67 12.50 -4.53
C GLY A 37 2.42 13.26 -4.13
N SER A 38 2.06 14.24 -4.96
CA SER A 38 0.79 14.95 -4.85
C SER A 38 -0.28 14.21 -5.64
N CYS A 39 -1.29 13.71 -4.94
CA CYS A 39 -2.38 12.98 -5.55
C CYS A 39 -3.75 13.27 -4.93
N GLU A 40 -4.79 12.84 -5.62
CA GLU A 40 -6.14 12.70 -5.09
C GLU A 40 -6.53 11.22 -5.11
N VAL A 41 -7.51 10.85 -4.28
CA VAL A 41 -8.02 9.48 -4.20
C VAL A 41 -9.49 9.49 -4.52
N ARG A 42 -9.93 8.55 -5.36
CA ARG A 42 -11.33 8.31 -5.68
C ARG A 42 -11.62 6.83 -5.43
N VAL A 43 -12.68 6.54 -4.68
CA VAL A 43 -13.14 5.18 -4.46
C VAL A 43 -14.56 5.07 -5.02
N ARG A 44 -14.79 4.02 -5.81
CA ARG A 44 -16.10 3.69 -6.39
C ARG A 44 -16.46 2.24 -6.08
N GLY A 45 -17.74 1.99 -5.82
CA GLY A 45 -18.25 0.65 -5.52
C GLY A 45 -19.35 0.72 -4.46
N LYS A 46 -19.27 -0.14 -3.43
CA LYS A 46 -20.23 -0.14 -2.30
C LYS A 46 -20.30 1.20 -1.58
N THR A 47 -19.18 1.89 -1.50
CA THR A 47 -19.08 3.24 -0.95
C THR A 47 -18.35 4.12 -1.96
N ASN A 48 -18.93 5.28 -2.23
CA ASN A 48 -18.26 6.31 -3.04
C ASN A 48 -17.62 7.31 -2.10
N ALA A 49 -16.32 7.54 -2.28
CA ALA A 49 -15.57 8.45 -1.43
C ALA A 49 -14.48 9.16 -2.24
N GLN A 50 -14.13 10.38 -1.82
CA GLN A 50 -13.09 11.17 -2.46
C GLN A 50 -12.23 11.86 -1.40
N LEU A 51 -10.93 11.91 -1.66
CA LEU A 51 -10.00 12.78 -0.97
C LEU A 51 -9.35 13.68 -2.01
N GLY A 52 -9.46 14.99 -1.79
CA GLY A 52 -8.97 16.01 -2.71
C GLY A 52 -7.45 15.95 -2.91
N SER A 53 -6.90 16.95 -3.59
CA SER A 53 -5.46 17.02 -3.88
C SER A 53 -4.58 17.24 -2.64
N GLY A 54 -3.33 16.81 -2.71
CA GLY A 54 -2.25 17.11 -1.77
C GLY A 54 -1.18 16.02 -1.74
N GLU A 55 -0.18 16.18 -0.87
CA GLU A 55 0.92 15.24 -0.73
C GLU A 55 0.55 14.01 0.10
N ARG A 56 0.87 12.80 -0.39
CA ARG A 56 0.62 11.53 0.31
C ARG A 56 1.82 10.59 0.23
N ILE A 57 1.84 9.68 1.20
CA ILE A 57 2.65 8.47 1.17
C ILE A 57 1.73 7.34 0.71
N VAL A 58 2.06 6.71 -0.41
CA VAL A 58 1.29 5.60 -0.96
C VAL A 58 2.13 4.34 -0.95
N ILE A 59 1.60 3.27 -0.37
CA ILE A 59 2.28 1.98 -0.25
C ILE A 59 1.50 0.94 -1.05
N LEU A 60 2.18 0.29 -1.98
CA LEU A 60 1.71 -0.93 -2.62
C LEU A 60 2.42 -2.11 -1.96
N LYS A 61 1.67 -3.12 -1.50
CA LYS A 61 2.22 -4.35 -0.95
C LYS A 61 2.21 -5.48 -1.99
N GLU A 62 3.00 -6.52 -1.73
CA GLU A 62 3.15 -7.69 -2.62
C GLU A 62 1.84 -8.46 -2.81
N ASP A 63 0.96 -8.41 -1.81
CA ASP A 63 -0.37 -9.03 -1.82
C ASP A 63 -1.45 -8.19 -2.54
N GLY A 64 -1.06 -7.08 -3.16
CA GLY A 64 -1.96 -6.17 -3.86
C GLY A 64 -2.66 -5.15 -2.95
N SER A 65 -2.40 -5.15 -1.63
CA SER A 65 -2.93 -4.11 -0.75
C SER A 65 -2.36 -2.74 -1.13
N VAL A 66 -3.20 -1.71 -1.08
CA VAL A 66 -2.79 -0.32 -1.34
C VAL A 66 -3.19 0.56 -0.16
N LEU A 67 -2.23 1.28 0.39
CA LEU A 67 -2.42 2.15 1.55
C LEU A 67 -2.10 3.58 1.17
N VAL A 68 -3.00 4.51 1.46
CA VAL A 68 -2.77 5.95 1.27
C VAL A 68 -2.73 6.61 2.62
N HIS A 69 -1.60 7.24 2.94
CA HIS A 69 -1.38 7.97 4.19
C HIS A 69 -1.26 9.48 3.93
N GLN A 70 -1.83 10.25 4.85
CA GLN A 70 -1.42 11.64 5.07
C GLN A 70 -0.07 11.65 5.82
N VAL A 71 0.60 12.80 5.87
CA VAL A 71 1.89 12.94 6.58
C VAL A 71 1.75 12.87 8.11
N TRP A 72 0.53 12.86 8.62
CA TRP A 72 0.20 12.68 10.03
C TRP A 72 -0.76 11.49 10.21
N GLY A 73 -0.90 11.04 11.46
CA GLY A 73 -1.75 9.91 11.82
C GLY A 73 -1.07 8.56 11.61
N ASN A 74 -1.45 7.58 12.42
CA ASN A 74 -0.88 6.24 12.36
C ASN A 74 -1.57 5.33 11.33
N LYS A 75 -2.84 5.62 11.02
CA LYS A 75 -3.66 4.83 10.10
C LYS A 75 -3.66 5.44 8.70
N PRO A 76 -3.78 4.61 7.64
CA PRO A 76 -4.04 5.12 6.31
C PRO A 76 -5.41 5.82 6.28
N VAL A 77 -5.50 6.88 5.48
CA VAL A 77 -6.79 7.55 5.20
C VAL A 77 -7.64 6.75 4.22
N TYR A 78 -7.00 5.95 3.36
CA TYR A 78 -7.65 4.91 2.56
C TYR A 78 -6.80 3.65 2.52
N HIS A 79 -7.45 2.50 2.58
CA HIS A 79 -6.80 1.21 2.40
C HIS A 79 -7.65 0.32 1.49
N GLU A 80 -6.99 -0.26 0.49
CA GLU A 80 -7.50 -1.37 -0.28
C GLU A 80 -6.95 -2.67 0.33
N PRO A 81 -7.79 -3.63 0.70
CA PRO A 81 -7.35 -4.88 1.31
C PRO A 81 -6.59 -5.77 0.30
N PRO A 82 -5.94 -6.86 0.78
CA PRO A 82 -5.24 -7.81 -0.08
C PRO A 82 -6.12 -8.40 -1.19
N GLY A 83 -5.48 -8.76 -2.31
CA GLY A 83 -6.10 -9.44 -3.44
C GLY A 83 -6.69 -8.52 -4.52
N ALA A 84 -6.46 -7.21 -4.44
CA ALA A 84 -6.80 -6.29 -5.51
C ALA A 84 -5.88 -6.49 -6.74
N LEU A 85 -6.43 -6.38 -7.94
CA LEU A 85 -5.64 -6.24 -9.16
C LEU A 85 -5.10 -4.81 -9.22
N VAL A 86 -3.77 -4.67 -9.12
CA VAL A 86 -3.11 -3.37 -9.17
C VAL A 86 -2.40 -3.15 -10.51
N TYR A 87 -2.63 -1.98 -11.09
CA TYR A 87 -1.96 -1.52 -12.31
C TYR A 87 -1.94 0.01 -12.37
N ALA A 88 -1.21 0.58 -13.32
CA ALA A 88 -1.21 2.02 -13.52
C ALA A 88 -1.28 2.41 -15.00
N THR A 89 -1.92 3.54 -15.26
CA THR A 89 -1.93 4.18 -16.57
C THR A 89 -1.45 5.62 -16.45
N ALA A 90 -0.89 6.18 -17.51
CA ALA A 90 -0.41 7.55 -17.53
C ALA A 90 -0.91 8.27 -18.77
N ASP A 91 -1.09 9.57 -18.62
CA ASP A 91 -1.32 10.52 -19.71
C ASP A 91 -0.33 11.69 -19.61
N ALA A 92 -0.56 12.74 -20.39
CA ALA A 92 0.32 13.91 -20.41
C ALA A 92 0.31 14.74 -19.11
N LYS A 93 -0.67 14.53 -18.22
CA LYS A 93 -0.92 15.38 -17.04
C LYS A 93 -0.83 14.62 -15.72
N SER A 94 -0.97 13.30 -15.74
CA SER A 94 -1.05 12.50 -14.53
C SER A 94 -0.69 11.04 -14.75
N VAL A 95 -0.46 10.35 -13.64
CA VAL A 95 -0.40 8.88 -13.57
C VAL A 95 -1.40 8.39 -12.53
N THR A 96 -2.22 7.41 -12.90
CA THR A 96 -3.24 6.84 -12.04
C THR A 96 -2.87 5.42 -11.68
N LEU A 97 -2.75 5.14 -10.39
CA LEU A 97 -2.72 3.78 -9.85
C LEU A 97 -4.17 3.33 -9.63
N PHE A 98 -4.50 2.15 -10.13
CA PHE A 98 -5.76 1.46 -9.92
C PHE A 98 -5.55 0.27 -9.00
N ALA A 99 -6.45 0.10 -8.04
CA ALA A 99 -6.58 -1.11 -7.25
C ALA A 99 -8.03 -1.60 -7.36
N GLU A 100 -8.23 -2.74 -8.05
CA GLU A 100 -9.55 -3.22 -8.47
C GLU A 100 -9.87 -4.57 -7.81
N ARG A 101 -10.99 -4.63 -7.07
CA ARG A 101 -11.56 -5.85 -6.52
C ARG A 101 -12.80 -6.27 -7.30
N ARG A 102 -12.55 -7.02 -8.38
CA ARG A 102 -13.58 -7.49 -9.32
C ARG A 102 -14.76 -8.20 -8.70
N LEU A 103 -14.54 -8.99 -7.64
CA LEU A 103 -15.60 -9.78 -7.01
C LEU A 103 -16.70 -8.91 -6.38
N VAL A 104 -16.35 -7.70 -5.94
CA VAL A 104 -17.27 -6.78 -5.24
C VAL A 104 -17.48 -5.47 -5.99
N ASP A 105 -17.01 -5.38 -7.24
CA ASP A 105 -17.09 -4.20 -8.11
C ASP A 105 -16.60 -2.92 -7.42
N GLU A 106 -15.45 -3.01 -6.76
CA GLU A 106 -14.82 -1.91 -6.03
C GLU A 106 -13.51 -1.51 -6.69
N ILE A 107 -13.33 -0.21 -6.90
CA ILE A 107 -12.16 0.36 -7.55
C ILE A 107 -11.70 1.57 -6.74
N MET A 108 -10.44 1.52 -6.31
CA MET A 108 -9.72 2.68 -5.80
C MET A 108 -8.76 3.22 -6.88
N GLU A 109 -8.84 4.52 -7.12
CA GLU A 109 -7.97 5.27 -8.01
C GLU A 109 -7.14 6.27 -7.20
N VAL A 110 -5.83 6.21 -7.36
CA VAL A 110 -4.89 7.21 -6.82
C VAL A 110 -4.29 7.97 -7.99
N VAL A 111 -4.73 9.20 -8.19
CA VAL A 111 -4.36 10.03 -9.35
C VAL A 111 -3.25 10.99 -8.94
N PHE A 112 -2.01 10.71 -9.35
CA PHE A 112 -0.87 11.57 -9.09
C PHE A 112 -0.74 12.66 -10.14
N SER A 113 -0.77 13.91 -9.66
CA SER A 113 -0.42 15.11 -10.43
C SER A 113 1.10 15.36 -10.42
N THR A 114 1.82 14.82 -9.44
CA THR A 114 3.28 14.88 -9.36
C THR A 114 3.77 13.70 -8.53
N VAL A 115 4.86 13.05 -8.96
CA VAL A 115 5.55 12.01 -8.20
C VAL A 115 6.97 12.48 -7.93
N TYR A 116 7.28 12.72 -6.65
CA TYR A 116 8.60 13.19 -6.24
C TYR A 116 9.61 12.04 -6.23
N MET A 117 9.17 10.87 -5.76
CA MET A 117 9.99 9.68 -5.64
C MET A 117 9.12 8.43 -5.64
N LEU A 118 9.63 7.33 -6.20
CA LEU A 118 9.14 5.99 -5.88
C LEU A 118 10.29 5.02 -5.66
N ALA A 119 10.07 4.06 -4.77
CA ALA A 119 11.01 2.98 -4.48
C ALA A 119 10.31 1.64 -4.77
N GLU A 120 10.88 0.85 -5.68
CA GLU A 120 10.54 -0.56 -5.86
C GLU A 120 11.32 -1.37 -4.82
N LEU A 121 10.61 -2.18 -4.04
CA LEU A 121 11.15 -3.02 -2.98
C LEU A 121 11.07 -4.48 -3.41
N ARG A 122 12.22 -5.16 -3.49
CA ARG A 122 12.35 -6.59 -3.76
C ARG A 122 12.64 -7.32 -2.46
N PHE A 123 11.77 -7.10 -1.50
CA PHE A 123 11.92 -7.69 -0.19
C PHE A 123 11.49 -9.15 -0.27
N LYS A 124 12.02 -9.94 0.66
CA LYS A 124 11.60 -11.31 0.87
C LYS A 124 11.41 -11.41 2.36
N ASP A 125 10.20 -11.77 2.74
CA ASP A 125 9.88 -12.04 4.13
C ASP A 125 9.50 -13.51 4.23
N GLU A 126 10.14 -14.21 5.16
CA GLU A 126 9.74 -15.55 5.53
C GLU A 126 8.77 -15.41 6.71
N PRO A 127 7.61 -16.08 6.71
CA PRO A 127 6.66 -15.96 7.80
C PRO A 127 7.33 -16.40 9.10
N THR A 128 7.67 -15.43 9.96
CA THR A 128 8.07 -15.70 11.34
C THR A 128 6.79 -15.80 12.16
N SER A 129 6.59 -16.95 12.78
CA SER A 129 5.41 -17.24 13.58
C SER A 129 5.35 -16.35 14.84
N GLU A 130 4.13 -15.96 15.16
CA GLU A 130 3.65 -15.34 16.40
C GLU A 130 4.02 -13.88 16.66
N PHE A 131 3.29 -12.98 15.96
CA PHE A 131 3.02 -11.66 16.52
C PHE A 131 1.85 -11.79 17.51
N VAL A 132 2.13 -11.87 18.80
CA VAL A 132 1.10 -11.70 19.84
C VAL A 132 0.74 -10.21 19.86
N GLY A 133 -0.47 -9.87 19.42
CA GLY A 133 -0.94 -8.50 19.44
C GLY A 133 -0.98 -7.95 20.86
N ILE A 134 -0.84 -6.64 21.03
CA ILE A 134 -0.99 -5.99 22.36
C ILE A 134 -2.34 -6.33 23.00
N ASP A 135 -3.38 -6.51 22.19
CA ASP A 135 -4.71 -6.87 22.69
C ASP A 135 -4.80 -8.35 23.08
N ASP A 136 -4.09 -9.25 22.38
CA ASP A 136 -3.97 -10.66 22.78
C ASP A 136 -3.16 -10.77 24.09
N LEU A 137 -2.07 -10.01 24.22
CA LEU A 137 -1.29 -9.91 25.44
C LEU A 137 -2.11 -9.34 26.61
N ARG A 138 -2.96 -8.33 26.35
CA ARG A 138 -3.89 -7.79 27.35
C ARG A 138 -4.89 -8.84 27.80
N ALA A 139 -5.48 -9.59 26.87
CA ALA A 139 -6.41 -10.66 27.21
C ALA A 139 -5.73 -11.74 28.07
N GLU A 140 -4.49 -12.11 27.73
CA GLU A 140 -3.72 -13.11 28.47
C GLU A 140 -3.30 -12.63 29.88
N LEU A 141 -2.97 -11.33 30.02
CA LEU A 141 -2.67 -10.74 31.34
C LEU A 141 -3.91 -10.64 32.22
N LEU A 142 -5.07 -10.35 31.64
CA LEU A 142 -6.35 -10.30 32.38
C LEU A 142 -6.77 -11.69 32.85
N SER A 143 -6.64 -12.73 32.01
CA SER A 143 -6.98 -14.09 32.42
C SER A 143 -6.07 -14.62 33.54
N LYS A 144 -4.75 -14.33 33.49
CA LYS A 144 -3.81 -14.70 34.57
C LYS A 144 -4.12 -14.02 35.91
N ASN A 145 -4.58 -12.77 35.89
CA ASN A 145 -4.97 -12.06 37.11
C ASN A 145 -6.28 -12.59 37.73
N GLU A 146 -7.21 -13.10 36.93
CA GLU A 146 -8.44 -13.73 37.44
C GLU A 146 -8.18 -15.09 38.08
N GLU A 147 -7.18 -15.83 37.59
CA GLU A 147 -6.73 -17.10 38.17
C GLU A 147 -5.99 -16.88 39.50
N THR A 148 -5.16 -15.84 39.59
CA THR A 148 -4.38 -15.51 40.81
C THR A 148 -5.26 -14.98 41.96
N ASN A 149 -6.45 -14.45 41.66
CA ASN A 149 -7.40 -13.94 42.66
C ASN A 149 -8.43 -14.99 43.15
N LYS A 150 -8.32 -16.24 42.69
CA LYS A 150 -9.18 -17.36 43.12
C LYS A 150 -8.51 -18.33 44.10
N GLU A 151 -7.25 -18.08 44.45
CA GLU A 151 -6.53 -18.72 45.57
C GLU A 151 -6.48 -17.79 46.79
#